data_AF-K1S8R1-F1
#
_entry.id   AF-K1S8R1-F1
#
_cell.length_a   1.000
_cell.length_b   1.000
_cell.length_c   1.000
_cell.angle_alpha   90.00
_cell.angle_beta   90.00
_cell.angle_gamma   90.00
#
_symmetry.space_group_name_H-M   'P 1'
#
loop_
_entity.id
_entity.type
_entity.pdbx_description
1 polymer ?
#
loop_
_entity_poly.entity_id
_entity_poly.type
_entity_poly.pdbx_seq_one_letter_code
_entity_poly.pdbx_strand_id
1 'polypeptide(L)' 'MKKNWDDDDIPRMKRDRKLPTVLTKTEISAILDATPNLKHKAMIATMYSGGLRVSEVTHLHYDDISRNEKNY' A
#
# COMPACT_ATOMS: atom_id res chain seq x y z
N MET A 1 26.36 -38.84 -13.96
CA MET A 1 25.55 -38.12 -14.95
C MET A 1 25.49 -36.66 -14.51
N LYS A 2 26.11 -35.73 -15.26
CA LYS A 2 26.17 -34.31 -14.87
C LYS A 2 24.80 -33.66 -15.12
N LYS A 3 24.22 -33.05 -14.09
CA LYS A 3 22.95 -32.34 -14.17
C LYS A 3 23.28 -30.93 -14.68
N ASN A 4 23.00 -30.67 -15.95
CA ASN A 4 23.13 -29.33 -16.53
C ASN A 4 21.97 -28.51 -15.98
N TRP A 5 22.23 -27.67 -14.98
CA TRP A 5 21.26 -26.69 -14.51
C TRP A 5 21.46 -25.48 -15.41
N ASP A 6 20.50 -25.18 -16.28
CA ASP A 6 20.51 -23.95 -17.05
C ASP A 6 20.29 -22.78 -16.07
N ASP A 7 21.07 -21.71 -16.22
CA ASP A 7 21.00 -20.50 -15.38
C ASP A 7 19.58 -19.89 -15.35
N ASP A 8 18.73 -20.24 -16.32
CA ASP A 8 17.33 -19.81 -16.43
C ASP A 8 16.38 -20.56 -15.47
N ASP A 9 16.78 -21.74 -14.95
CA ASP A 9 15.99 -22.51 -13.98
C ASP A 9 16.18 -22.03 -12.53
N ILE A 10 17.16 -21.15 -12.28
CA ILE A 10 17.49 -20.65 -10.94
C ILE A 10 16.80 -19.30 -10.71
N PRO A 11 15.77 -19.23 -9.86
CA PRO A 11 15.14 -17.95 -9.52
C PRO A 11 16.17 -17.01 -8.88
N ARG A 12 16.39 -15.85 -9.50
CA ARG A 12 17.37 -14.87 -9.02
C ARG A 12 17.01 -14.42 -7.60
N MET A 13 18.04 -14.26 -6.77
CA MET A 13 17.90 -13.69 -5.44
C MET A 13 17.18 -12.34 -5.53
N LYS A 14 16.10 -12.18 -4.75
CA LYS A 14 15.37 -10.91 -4.66
C LYS A 14 16.36 -9.86 -4.16
N ARG A 15 16.55 -8.78 -4.92
CA ARG A 15 17.37 -7.64 -4.49
C ARG A 15 16.73 -7.00 -3.26
N ASP A 16 17.54 -6.71 -2.25
CA ASP A 16 17.12 -5.94 -1.10
C ASP A 16 16.63 -4.56 -1.56
N ARG A 17 15.37 -4.26 -1.29
CA ARG A 17 14.79 -2.95 -1.53
C ARG A 17 14.85 -2.17 -0.22
N LYS A 18 15.46 -0.99 -0.24
CA LYS A 18 15.34 -0.06 0.88
C LYS A 18 13.87 0.27 1.09
N LEU A 19 13.42 0.22 2.34
CA LEU A 19 12.08 0.66 2.69
C LEU A 19 11.94 2.14 2.30
N PRO A 20 10.81 2.54 1.71
CA PRO A 20 10.59 3.92 1.32
C PRO A 20 10.58 4.83 2.56
N THR A 21 11.03 6.07 2.37
CA THR A 21 10.94 7.11 3.39
C THR A 21 9.48 7.34 3.77
N VAL A 22 9.19 7.33 5.08
CA VAL A 22 7.85 7.59 5.59
C VAL A 22 7.59 9.10 5.59
N LEU A 23 6.45 9.50 5.04
CA LEU A 23 6.01 10.90 5.03
C LEU A 23 5.62 11.36 6.44
N THR A 24 6.03 12.58 6.78
CA THR A 24 5.62 13.28 8.00
C THR A 24 4.16 13.72 7.91
N LYS A 25 3.55 14.02 9.06
CA LYS A 25 2.15 14.50 9.13
C LYS A 25 1.93 15.78 8.32
N THR A 26 2.92 16.68 8.31
CA THR A 26 2.87 17.94 7.57
C THR A 26 2.89 17.73 6.07
N GLU A 27 3.73 16.81 5.58
CA GLU A 27 3.80 16.48 4.15
C GLU A 27 2.49 15.85 3.65
N ILE A 28 1.91 14.95 4.45
CA ILE A 28 0.60 14.36 4.12
C ILE A 28 -0.51 15.41 4.12
N SER A 29 -0.54 16.33 5.09
CA SER A 29 -1.53 17.41 5.09
C SER A 29 -1.44 18.20 3.79
N ALA A 30 -0.22 18.60 3.37
CA ALA A 30 -0.02 19.35 2.14
C ALA A 30 -0.50 18.57 0.90
N ILE A 31 -0.26 17.26 0.83
CA ILE A 31 -0.72 16.39 -0.27
C ILE A 31 -2.25 16.32 -0.29
N LEU A 32 -2.89 16.15 0.88
CA LEU A 32 -4.34 16.10 0.98
C LEU A 32 -4.95 17.45 0.60
N ASP A 33 -4.41 18.57 1.08
CA ASP A 33 -4.90 19.90 0.78
C ASP A 33 -4.78 20.23 -0.72
N ALA A 34 -3.71 19.79 -1.37
CA ALA A 34 -3.51 19.93 -2.81
C ALA A 34 -4.37 18.98 -3.67
N THR A 35 -5.09 18.03 -3.08
CA THR A 35 -5.91 17.05 -3.82
C THR A 35 -7.38 17.49 -3.87
N PRO A 36 -7.87 18.06 -4.99
CA PRO A 36 -9.26 18.55 -5.08
C PRO A 36 -10.28 17.41 -5.22
N ASN A 37 -9.87 16.29 -5.82
CA ASN A 37 -10.77 15.16 -6.02
C ASN A 37 -10.97 14.39 -4.70
N LEU A 38 -12.21 14.38 -4.20
CA LEU A 38 -12.56 13.74 -2.94
C LEU A 38 -12.25 12.23 -2.92
N LYS A 39 -12.44 11.53 -4.04
CA LYS A 39 -12.11 10.10 -4.16
C LYS A 39 -10.61 9.88 -3.95
N HIS A 40 -9.77 10.69 -4.60
CA HIS A 40 -8.32 10.57 -4.47
C HIS A 40 -7.84 10.95 -3.07
N LYS A 41 -8.41 12.02 -2.50
CA LYS A 41 -8.15 12.45 -1.12
C LYS A 41 -8.45 11.32 -0.13
N ALA A 42 -9.62 10.68 -0.25
CA ALA A 42 -9.99 9.56 0.59
C ALA A 42 -9.02 8.37 0.43
N MET A 43 -8.67 8.00 -0.81
CA MET A 43 -7.71 6.91 -1.05
C MET A 43 -6.35 7.19 -0.38
N ILE A 44 -5.80 8.39 -0.55
CA ILE A 44 -4.49 8.77 0.04
C ILE A 44 -4.56 8.73 1.57
N ALA A 45 -5.62 9.32 2.14
CA ALA A 45 -5.82 9.34 3.59
C ALA A 45 -5.92 7.93 4.17
N THR A 46 -6.73 7.05 3.55
CA THR A 46 -6.91 5.65 3.99
C THR A 46 -5.64 4.83 3.83
N MET A 47 -4.90 4.98 2.72
CA MET A 47 -3.60 4.31 2.55
C MET A 47 -2.61 4.71 3.65
N TYR A 48 -2.51 6.02 3.94
CA TYR A 48 -1.55 6.52 4.93
C TYR A 48 -1.94 6.14 6.37
N SER A 49 -3.21 6.30 6.74
CA SER A 49 -3.66 6.05 8.13
C SER A 49 -3.79 4.57 8.46
N GLY A 50 -4.27 3.76 7.52
CA GLY A 50 -4.49 2.32 7.71
C GLY A 50 -3.33 1.45 7.26
N GLY A 51 -2.31 2.01 6.59
CA GLY A 51 -1.20 1.25 6.04
C GLY A 51 -1.60 0.31 4.89
N LEU A 52 -2.73 0.59 4.22
CA LEU A 52 -3.23 -0.23 3.13
C LEU A 52 -2.33 -0.11 1.90
N ARG A 53 -2.13 -1.22 1.21
CA ARG A 53 -1.53 -1.26 -0.12
C ARG A 53 -2.49 -0.66 -1.14
N VAL A 54 -1.93 -0.17 -2.25
CA VAL A 54 -2.71 0.37 -3.37
C VAL A 54 -3.80 -0.61 -3.82
N SER A 55 -3.46 -1.89 -3.96
CA SER A 55 -4.41 -2.93 -4.38
C SER A 55 -5.54 -3.13 -3.37
N GLU A 56 -5.29 -2.94 -2.07
CA GLU A 56 -6.32 -3.09 -1.04
C GLU A 56 -7.29 -1.90 -1.10
N VAL A 57 -6.77 -0.68 -1.21
CA VAL A 57 -7.60 0.53 -1.31
C VAL A 57 -8.43 0.59 -2.59
N THR A 58 -7.89 0.11 -3.73
CA THR A 58 -8.65 0.10 -4.99
C THR A 58 -9.78 -0.92 -5.00
N HIS A 59 -9.70 -1.97 -4.17
CA HIS A 59 -10.72 -3.02 -4.04
C HIS A 59 -11.57 -2.87 -2.77
N LEU A 60 -11.42 -1.78 -2.02
CA LEU A 60 -12.16 -1.56 -0.80
C LEU A 60 -13.65 -1.36 -1.11
N HIS A 61 -14.48 -2.20 -0.53
CA HIS A 61 -15.94 -2.08 -0.59
C HIS A 61 -16.48 -1.38 0.64
N TYR A 62 -17.71 -0.85 0.52
CA TYR A 62 -18.38 -0.18 1.62
C TYR A 62 -18.55 -1.10 2.84
N ASP A 63 -18.84 -2.38 2.60
CA ASP A 63 -19.07 -3.38 3.65
C ASP A 63 -17.81 -3.73 4.45
N ASP A 64 -16.63 -3.43 3.91
CA ASP A 64 -15.36 -3.60 4.62
C ASP A 64 -15.14 -2.51 5.70
N ILE A 65 -15.91 -1.41 5.64
CA ILE A 65 -15.77 -0.27 6.56
C ILE A 65 -16.67 -0.46 7.78
N SER A 66 -16.07 -0.89 8.88
CA SER A 66 -16.73 -0.95 10.19
C SER A 66 -16.88 0.44 10.80
N ARG A 67 -18.12 0.89 11.01
CA ARG A 67 -18.44 2.21 11.59
C ARG A 67 -18.77 2.18 13.09
N ASN A 68 -18.97 0.99 13.65
CA ASN A 68 -19.36 0.78 15.03
C ASN A 68 -18.45 -0.25 15.70
N GLU A 69 -17.53 0.23 16.54
CA GLU A 69 -17.05 -0.58 17.67
C GLU A 69 -18.06 -0.43 18.82
N LYS A 70 -19.15 -1.18 18.73
CA LYS A 70 -19.97 -1.55 19.90
C LYS A 70 -20.25 -3.04 19.82
N ASN A 71 -19.21 -3.83 20.05
CA ASN A 71 -19.36 -5.23 20.44
C ASN A 71 -19.04 -5.30 21.93
N TYR A 72 -20.09 -5.46 22.74
CA TYR A 72 -20.01 -6.03 24.08
C TYR A 72 -19.91 -7.55 23.98
#